data_AF-Q2BDQ6-F1
#
_entry.id   AF-Q2BDQ6-F1
#
_cell.length_a   1.000
_cell.length_b   1.000
_cell.length_c   1.000
_cell.angle_alpha   90.00
_cell.angle_beta   90.00
_cell.angle_gamma   90.00
#
_symmetry.space_group_name_H-M   'P 1'
#
loop_
_entity.id
_entity.type
_entity.pdbx_description
1 polymer ?
#
loop_
_entity_poly.entity_id
_entity_poly.type
_entity_poly.pdbx_seq_one_letter_code
_entity_poly.pdbx_strand_id
1 'polypeptide(L)'
;MNCRRPGNLSVIAGLVLDPGEESELKLVITGNLIQALGSLTVLGDELNDPTAEGRTFQIIGSFLQAIGNSLQAFGTLLFLSTFLTHPDAAVRNDGKSLDTSGSWIQAAGSVLSALGQTQEELSEISSKGEQEFKGFALLNKQHKYN
;
A
#
# COMPACT_ATOMS: atom_id res chain seq x y z
N MET A 1 -4.85 28.23 0.78
CA MET A 1 -4.51 27.55 2.05
C MET A 1 -3.69 26.30 1.71
N ASN A 2 -2.51 26.12 2.29
CA ASN A 2 -1.63 24.97 2.00
C ASN A 2 -2.05 23.74 2.82
N CYS A 3 -2.95 22.91 2.29
CA CYS A 3 -3.21 21.57 2.82
C CYS A 3 -2.21 20.60 2.20
N ARG A 4 -1.19 20.21 2.97
CA ARG A 4 -0.25 19.16 2.60
C ARG A 4 -0.93 17.80 2.77
N ARG A 5 -1.48 17.24 1.68
CA ARG A 5 -2.01 15.87 1.62
C ARG A 5 -0.87 14.87 1.37
N PRO A 6 -0.88 13.66 1.96
CA PRO A 6 0.13 12.63 1.70
C PRO A 6 0.11 12.19 0.23
N GLY A 7 1.29 11.88 -0.32
CA GLY A 7 1.52 11.69 -1.76
C GLY A 7 0.85 10.47 -2.36
N ASN A 8 -0.39 10.62 -2.83
CA ASN A 8 -1.08 9.69 -3.71
C ASN A 8 -1.22 10.29 -5.14
N LEU A 9 -1.38 9.47 -6.18
CA LEU A 9 -1.55 9.90 -7.58
C LEU A 9 -2.68 10.92 -7.76
N SER A 10 -3.75 10.81 -6.98
CA SER A 10 -4.86 11.78 -6.90
C SER A 10 -4.42 13.16 -6.43
N VAL A 11 -3.36 13.26 -5.61
CA VAL A 11 -2.76 14.54 -5.18
C VAL A 11 -1.96 15.17 -6.32
N ILE A 12 -1.24 14.36 -7.10
CA ILE A 12 -0.51 14.83 -8.29
C ILE A 12 -1.50 15.33 -9.35
N ALA A 13 -2.58 14.57 -9.58
CA ALA A 13 -3.63 14.95 -10.52
C ALA A 13 -4.38 16.23 -10.08
N GLY A 14 -4.62 16.42 -8.78
CA GLY A 14 -5.17 17.67 -8.23
C GLY A 14 -4.22 18.86 -8.41
N LEU A 15 -2.90 18.66 -8.29
CA LEU A 15 -1.90 19.72 -8.49
C LEU A 15 -1.74 20.12 -9.98
N VAL A 16 -1.90 19.16 -10.90
CA VAL A 16 -1.71 19.38 -12.35
C VAL A 16 -2.96 19.96 -13.02
N LEU A 17 -4.16 19.58 -12.57
CA LEU A 17 -5.42 19.93 -13.25
C LEU A 17 -6.13 21.18 -12.68
N ASP A 18 -5.61 21.76 -11.59
CA ASP A 18 -6.23 22.85 -10.79
C ASP A 18 -7.77 22.77 -10.72
N PRO A 19 -8.33 21.61 -10.29
CA PRO A 19 -9.77 21.44 -10.23
C PRO A 19 -10.34 22.21 -9.02
N GLY A 20 -11.59 22.67 -9.13
CA GLY A 20 -12.29 23.27 -7.97
C GLY A 20 -12.32 22.31 -6.77
N GLU A 21 -12.46 22.85 -5.54
CA GLU A 21 -12.32 22.08 -4.29
C GLU A 21 -13.18 20.80 -4.25
N GLU A 22 -14.43 20.86 -4.72
CA GLU A 22 -15.31 19.68 -4.79
C GLU A 22 -14.71 18.56 -5.66
N SER A 23 -14.21 18.92 -6.84
CA SER A 23 -13.61 17.99 -7.79
C SER A 23 -12.29 17.42 -7.24
N GLU A 24 -11.50 18.23 -6.54
CA GLU A 24 -10.28 17.78 -5.86
C GLU A 24 -10.59 16.75 -4.75
N LEU A 25 -11.62 17.00 -3.94
CA LEU A 25 -12.06 16.08 -2.89
C LEU A 25 -12.58 14.77 -3.46
N LYS A 26 -13.42 14.82 -4.51
CA LYS A 26 -13.89 13.62 -5.22
C LYS A 26 -12.73 12.81 -5.80
N LEU A 27 -11.74 13.48 -6.38
CA LEU A 27 -10.55 12.84 -6.93
C LEU A 27 -9.73 12.12 -5.85
N VAL A 28 -9.58 12.72 -4.67
CA VAL A 28 -8.93 12.06 -3.53
C VAL A 28 -9.70 10.85 -3.04
N ILE A 29 -11.02 10.95 -2.89
CA ILE A 29 -11.88 9.82 -2.50
C ILE A 29 -11.72 8.68 -3.50
N THR A 30 -11.89 8.95 -4.80
CA THR A 30 -11.79 7.94 -5.84
C THR A 30 -10.38 7.33 -5.91
N GLY A 31 -9.32 8.13 -5.81
CA GLY A 31 -7.95 7.62 -5.84
C GLY A 31 -7.63 6.70 -4.65
N ASN A 32 -8.05 7.09 -3.44
CA ASN A 32 -7.85 6.27 -2.25
C ASN A 32 -8.65 4.96 -2.32
N LEU A 33 -9.88 4.97 -2.84
CA LEU A 33 -10.67 3.75 -3.04
C LEU A 33 -10.05 2.82 -4.08
N ILE A 34 -9.57 3.35 -5.21
CA ILE A 34 -8.87 2.56 -6.23
C ILE A 34 -7.61 1.90 -5.64
N GLN A 35 -6.83 2.63 -4.85
CA GLN A 35 -5.66 2.06 -4.19
C GLN A 35 -6.03 0.99 -3.15
N ALA A 36 -7.08 1.20 -2.36
CA ALA A 36 -7.55 0.18 -1.42
C ALA A 36 -7.93 -1.11 -2.15
N LEU A 37 -8.63 -1.00 -3.29
CA LEU A 37 -8.96 -2.15 -4.14
C LEU A 37 -7.70 -2.83 -4.72
N GLY A 38 -6.73 -2.05 -5.19
CA GLY A 38 -5.44 -2.57 -5.65
C GLY A 38 -4.71 -3.36 -4.55
N SER A 39 -4.64 -2.81 -3.34
CA SER A 39 -4.07 -3.52 -2.18
C SER A 39 -4.83 -4.82 -1.87
N LEU A 40 -6.17 -4.86 -2.03
CA LEU A 40 -6.93 -6.11 -1.87
C LEU A 40 -6.63 -7.14 -2.97
N THR A 41 -6.39 -6.72 -4.21
CA THR A 41 -6.04 -7.67 -5.29
C THR A 41 -4.71 -8.38 -5.02
N VAL A 42 -3.72 -7.66 -4.46
CA VAL A 42 -2.45 -8.23 -4.01
C VAL A 42 -2.68 -9.26 -2.89
N LEU A 43 -3.53 -8.93 -1.88
CA LEU A 43 -3.90 -9.88 -0.83
C LEU A 43 -4.51 -11.18 -1.38
N GLY A 44 -5.37 -11.08 -2.40
CA GLY A 44 -6.03 -12.25 -3.00
C GLY A 44 -5.04 -13.19 -3.69
N ASP A 45 -3.99 -12.65 -4.31
CA ASP A 45 -2.93 -13.44 -4.94
C ASP A 45 -2.05 -14.12 -3.88
N GLU A 46 -1.61 -13.36 -2.87
CA GLU A 46 -0.79 -13.86 -1.78
C GLU A 46 -1.48 -14.93 -0.92
N LEU A 47 -2.81 -14.85 -0.72
CA LEU A 47 -3.56 -15.86 0.03
C LEU A 47 -3.74 -17.18 -0.72
N ASN A 48 -3.69 -17.16 -2.05
CA ASN A 48 -3.87 -18.36 -2.88
C ASN A 48 -2.59 -19.18 -3.04
N ASP A 49 -1.41 -18.60 -2.80
CA ASP A 49 -0.14 -19.32 -2.81
C ASP A 49 0.58 -19.18 -1.44
N PRO A 50 0.43 -20.15 -0.52
CA PRO A 50 0.90 -20.00 0.86
C PRO A 50 2.40 -20.32 1.07
N THR A 51 3.20 -20.51 0.02
CA THR A 51 4.50 -21.21 0.14
C THR A 51 5.77 -20.36 0.28
N ALA A 52 5.72 -19.02 0.25
CA ALA A 52 6.91 -18.17 0.32
C ALA A 52 7.20 -17.54 1.70
N GLU A 53 8.49 -17.45 2.08
CA GLU A 53 8.95 -16.71 3.26
C GLU A 53 8.76 -15.19 3.04
N GLY A 54 8.42 -14.41 4.08
CA GLY A 54 8.15 -12.96 3.96
C GLY A 54 6.69 -12.58 3.67
N ARG A 55 5.89 -13.53 3.17
CA ARG A 55 4.51 -13.30 2.71
C ARG A 55 3.56 -12.76 3.79
N THR A 56 3.72 -13.19 5.05
CA THR A 56 2.91 -12.67 6.18
C THR A 56 3.06 -11.16 6.37
N PHE A 57 4.26 -10.61 6.19
CA PHE A 57 4.49 -9.17 6.30
C PHE A 57 3.89 -8.41 5.12
N GLN A 58 3.90 -9.00 3.92
CA GLN A 58 3.28 -8.44 2.72
C GLN A 58 1.75 -8.43 2.81
N ILE A 59 1.15 -9.51 3.33
CA ILE A 59 -0.28 -9.60 3.60
C ILE A 59 -0.69 -8.55 4.64
N ILE A 60 -0.01 -8.51 5.79
CA ILE A 60 -0.33 -7.53 6.83
C ILE A 60 -0.12 -6.10 6.31
N GLY A 61 0.96 -5.86 5.58
CA GLY A 61 1.28 -4.54 5.02
C GLY A 61 0.23 -4.05 4.03
N SER A 62 -0.15 -4.89 3.06
CA SER A 62 -1.17 -4.57 2.06
C SER A 62 -2.56 -4.40 2.68
N PHE A 63 -2.88 -5.17 3.71
CA PHE A 63 -4.14 -5.02 4.46
C PHE A 63 -4.19 -3.70 5.24
N LEU A 64 -3.10 -3.32 5.92
CA LEU A 64 -3.02 -2.02 6.59
C LEU A 64 -3.11 -0.87 5.58
N GLN A 65 -2.44 -0.95 4.43
CA GLN A 65 -2.58 0.05 3.36
C GLN A 65 -4.03 0.19 2.89
N ALA A 66 -4.75 -0.93 2.69
CA ALA A 66 -6.16 -0.91 2.31
C ALA A 66 -7.05 -0.23 3.36
N ILE A 67 -6.81 -0.50 4.65
CA ILE A 67 -7.52 0.17 5.76
C ILE A 67 -7.21 1.66 5.78
N GLY A 68 -5.93 2.04 5.69
CA GLY A 68 -5.50 3.44 5.73
C GLY A 68 -6.11 4.27 4.59
N ASN A 69 -6.12 3.72 3.38
CA ASN A 69 -6.76 4.33 2.21
C ASN A 69 -8.28 4.45 2.37
N SER A 70 -8.94 3.42 2.93
CA SER A 70 -10.39 3.45 3.18
C SER A 70 -10.77 4.51 4.21
N LEU A 71 -9.97 4.68 5.27
CA LEU A 71 -10.18 5.71 6.30
C LEU A 71 -10.00 7.13 5.74
N GLN A 72 -8.98 7.36 4.92
CA GLN A 72 -8.78 8.66 4.25
C GLN A 72 -9.93 8.98 3.29
N ALA A 73 -10.40 8.01 2.50
CA ALA A 73 -11.56 8.18 1.62
C ALA A 73 -12.82 8.53 2.41
N PHE A 74 -13.07 7.83 3.53
CA PHE A 74 -14.23 8.08 4.38
C PHE A 74 -14.17 9.44 5.08
N GLY A 75 -13.01 9.81 5.65
CA GLY A 75 -12.81 11.13 6.26
C GLY A 75 -13.02 12.27 5.26
N THR A 76 -12.53 12.10 4.03
CA THR A 76 -12.73 13.07 2.93
C THR A 76 -14.20 13.13 2.49
N LEU A 77 -14.91 12.00 2.42
CA LEU A 77 -16.34 11.96 2.10
C LEU A 77 -17.19 12.68 3.15
N LEU A 78 -16.87 12.50 4.43
CA LEU A 78 -17.56 13.21 5.51
C LEU A 78 -17.34 14.72 5.38
N PHE A 79 -16.09 15.14 5.16
CA PHE A 79 -15.75 16.55 4.93
C PHE A 79 -16.50 17.14 3.72
N LEU A 80 -16.52 16.44 2.58
CA LEU A 80 -17.24 16.85 1.38
C LEU A 80 -18.76 16.98 1.63
N SER A 81 -19.36 15.98 2.27
CA SER A 81 -20.80 15.98 2.57
C SER A 81 -21.17 17.18 3.45
N THR A 82 -20.35 17.49 4.45
CA THR A 82 -20.57 18.65 5.29
C THR A 82 -20.36 19.97 4.56
N PHE A 83 -19.33 20.08 3.73
CA PHE A 83 -19.07 21.26 2.89
C PHE A 83 -20.25 21.59 1.96
N LEU A 84 -20.87 20.58 1.34
CA LEU A 84 -22.02 20.78 0.46
C LEU A 84 -23.32 21.16 1.20
N THR A 85 -23.49 20.67 2.43
CA THR A 85 -24.74 20.87 3.20
C THR A 85 -24.68 22.15 4.05
N HIS A 86 -23.50 22.51 4.52
CA HIS A 86 -23.25 23.65 5.40
C HIS A 86 -21.94 24.36 5.02
N PRO A 87 -21.93 25.15 3.92
CA PRO A 87 -20.71 25.77 3.39
C PRO A 87 -20.08 26.80 4.35
N ASP A 88 -20.86 27.31 5.28
CA ASP A 88 -20.50 28.28 6.32
C ASP A 88 -20.25 27.64 7.70
N ALA A 89 -20.49 26.33 7.85
CA ALA A 89 -20.10 25.61 9.06
C ALA A 89 -18.59 25.40 9.05
N ALA A 90 -17.92 25.87 10.11
CA ALA A 90 -16.50 25.64 10.36
C ALA A 90 -16.23 24.16 10.74
N VAL A 91 -16.56 23.22 9.86
CA VAL A 91 -16.28 21.80 10.05
C VAL A 91 -14.85 21.54 9.62
N ARG A 92 -13.94 21.83 10.54
CA ARG A 92 -12.50 21.79 10.29
C ARG A 92 -11.77 20.73 11.12
N ASN A 93 -12.46 19.99 11.97
CA ASN A 93 -11.82 19.13 12.98
C ASN A 93 -11.91 17.63 12.68
N ASP A 94 -13.10 17.12 12.34
CA ASP A 94 -13.36 15.68 12.42
C ASP A 94 -12.76 14.90 11.22
N GLY A 95 -12.92 15.43 10.00
CA GLY A 95 -12.35 14.81 8.79
C GLY A 95 -10.82 14.78 8.77
N LYS A 96 -10.17 15.74 9.45
CA LYS A 96 -8.71 15.84 9.55
C LYS A 96 -8.11 14.74 10.44
N SER A 97 -8.86 14.28 11.44
CA SER A 97 -8.42 13.19 12.33
C SER A 97 -8.39 11.84 11.62
N LEU A 98 -9.41 11.56 10.79
CA LEU A 98 -9.47 10.32 9.99
C LEU A 98 -8.40 10.31 8.89
N ASP A 99 -8.16 11.44 8.24
CA ASP A 99 -7.10 11.59 7.23
C ASP A 99 -5.71 11.31 7.81
N THR A 100 -5.42 11.91 8.98
CA THR A 100 -4.15 11.71 9.69
C THR A 100 -3.98 10.26 10.13
N SER A 101 -5.02 9.67 10.72
CA SER A 101 -4.98 8.28 11.19
C SER A 101 -4.80 7.29 10.04
N GLY A 102 -5.51 7.51 8.92
CA GLY A 102 -5.37 6.69 7.72
C GLY A 102 -3.96 6.78 7.11
N SER A 103 -3.33 7.96 7.13
CA SER A 103 -1.96 8.16 6.65
C SER A 103 -0.92 7.37 7.45
N TRP A 104 -1.03 7.36 8.79
CA TRP A 104 -0.13 6.60 9.65
C TRP A 104 -0.30 5.08 9.48
N ILE A 105 -1.54 4.62 9.36
CA ILE A 105 -1.85 3.21 9.10
C ILE A 105 -1.26 2.78 7.74
N GLN A 106 -1.39 3.62 6.70
CA GLN A 106 -0.81 3.37 5.38
C GLN A 106 0.73 3.35 5.42
N ALA A 107 1.35 4.27 6.18
CA ALA A 107 2.81 4.29 6.35
C ALA A 107 3.31 3.02 7.02
N ALA A 108 2.65 2.58 8.10
CA ALA A 108 2.97 1.32 8.78
C ALA A 108 2.81 0.12 7.83
N GLY A 109 1.71 0.08 7.07
CA GLY A 109 1.49 -0.96 6.06
C GLY A 109 2.58 -1.01 5.00
N SER A 110 3.03 0.15 4.51
CA SER A 110 4.08 0.24 3.49
C SER A 110 5.44 -0.28 3.98
N VAL A 111 5.79 0.00 5.23
CA VAL A 111 7.02 -0.53 5.85
C VAL A 111 6.94 -2.05 5.97
N LEU A 112 5.81 -2.60 6.42
CA LEU A 112 5.65 -4.05 6.53
C LEU A 112 5.68 -4.75 5.17
N SER A 113 5.02 -4.19 4.14
CA SER A 113 5.10 -4.75 2.79
C SER A 113 6.53 -4.77 2.25
N ALA A 114 7.30 -3.70 2.46
CA ALA A 114 8.70 -3.65 2.04
C ALA A 114 9.57 -4.68 2.77
N LEU A 115 9.33 -4.90 4.07
CA LEU A 115 10.01 -5.94 4.83
C LEU A 115 9.66 -7.35 4.34
N GLY A 116 8.39 -7.59 4.01
CA GLY A 116 7.95 -8.86 3.43
C GLY A 116 8.62 -9.17 2.10
N GLN A 117 8.61 -8.20 1.18
CA GLN A 117 9.25 -8.33 -0.13
C GLN A 117 10.76 -8.55 -0.02
N THR A 118 11.43 -7.82 0.89
CA THR A 118 12.88 -8.01 1.12
C THR A 118 13.19 -9.42 1.64
N GLN A 119 12.35 -9.97 2.51
CA GLN A 119 12.52 -11.32 3.04
C GLN A 119 12.31 -12.40 1.97
N GLU A 120 11.30 -12.24 1.12
CA GLU A 120 11.02 -13.16 0.01
C GLU A 120 12.20 -13.22 -0.97
N GLU A 121 12.71 -12.06 -1.41
CA GLU A 121 13.86 -11.98 -2.32
C GLU A 121 15.14 -12.60 -1.71
N LEU A 122 15.41 -12.37 -0.43
CA LEU A 122 16.56 -12.97 0.27
C LEU A 122 16.45 -14.50 0.35
N SER A 123 15.25 -15.02 0.63
CA SER A 123 15.00 -16.47 0.70
C SER A 123 15.22 -17.15 -0.66
N GLU A 124 14.77 -16.51 -1.75
CA GLU A 124 14.99 -17.01 -3.10
C GLU A 124 16.48 -17.06 -3.46
N ILE A 125 17.23 -15.99 -3.17
CA ILE A 125 18.67 -15.91 -3.45
C ILE A 125 19.42 -17.01 -2.69
N SER A 126 19.07 -17.22 -1.42
CA SER A 126 19.66 -18.28 -0.60
C SER A 126 19.39 -19.66 -1.19
N SER A 127 18.16 -19.94 -1.61
CA SER A 127 17.79 -21.24 -2.19
C SER A 127 18.51 -21.52 -3.51
N LYS A 128 18.63 -20.52 -4.39
CA LYS A 128 19.34 -20.63 -5.68
C LYS A 128 20.83 -20.93 -5.46
N GLY A 129 21.48 -20.23 -4.53
CA GLY A 129 22.88 -20.47 -4.18
C GLY A 129 23.13 -21.89 -3.65
N GLU A 130 22.22 -22.41 -2.83
CA GLU A 130 22.34 -23.78 -2.32
C GLU A 130 22.19 -24.84 -3.44
N GLN A 131 21.30 -24.63 -4.41
CA GLN A 131 21.13 -25.55 -5.54
C GLN A 131 22.34 -25.57 -6.46
N GLU A 132 22.92 -24.40 -6.79
CA GLU A 132 24.14 -24.33 -7.60
C GLU A 132 25.31 -25.07 -6.93
N PHE A 133 25.50 -24.84 -5.63
CA PHE A 133 26.54 -25.52 -4.86
C PHE A 133 26.37 -27.04 -4.86
N LYS A 134 25.15 -27.55 -4.67
CA LYS A 134 24.84 -28.99 -4.76
C LYS A 134 25.15 -29.53 -6.16
N GLY A 135 24.83 -28.79 -7.21
CA GLY A 135 25.15 -29.15 -8.60
C GLY A 135 26.65 -29.31 -8.83
N PHE A 136 27.46 -28.34 -8.39
CA PHE A 136 28.92 -28.41 -8.48
C PHE A 136 29.51 -29.58 -7.68
N ALA A 137 29.02 -29.84 -6.47
CA ALA A 137 29.48 -30.95 -5.64
C ALA A 137 29.20 -32.31 -6.30
N LEU A 138 28.04 -32.47 -6.95
CA LEU A 138 27.68 -33.69 -7.68
C LEU A 138 28.58 -33.91 -8.91
N LEU A 139 28.84 -32.88 -9.71
CA LEU A 139 29.73 -32.96 -10.87
C LEU A 139 31.15 -33.35 -10.47
N ASN A 140 31.70 -32.74 -9.41
CA ASN A 140 33.04 -33.06 -8.94
C ASN A 140 33.13 -34.49 -8.39
N LYS A 141 32.04 -35.01 -7.81
CA LYS A 141 31.96 -36.39 -7.36
C LYS A 141 31.96 -37.37 -8.54
N GLN A 142 31.21 -37.09 -9.62
CA GLN A 142 31.20 -37.93 -10.84
C GLN A 142 32.58 -37.98 -11.52
N HIS A 143 33.32 -36.88 -11.55
CA HIS A 143 34.69 -36.83 -12.08
C HIS A 143 35.71 -37.63 -11.25
N LYS A 144 35.42 -37.98 -9.99
CA LYS A 144 36.32 -38.72 -9.10
C LYS A 144 36.15 -40.24 -9.19
N TYR A 145 35.07 -40.72 -9.82
CA TYR A 145 34.74 -42.15 -9.98
C TYR A 145 34.80 -42.63 -11.45
N ASN A 146 35.22 -41.76 -12.38
CA ASN A 146 35.64 -42.09 -13.74
C ASN A 146 37.16 -41.92 -13.85
#